data_AF-A0A662J1Y9-F1
#
_entry.id   AF-A0A662J1Y9-F1
#
_cell.length_a   1.000
_cell.length_b   1.000
_cell.length_c   1.000
_cell.angle_alpha   90.00
_cell.angle_beta   90.00
_cell.angle_gamma   90.00
#
_symmetry.space_group_name_H-M   'P 1'
#
loop_
_entity.id
_entity.type
_entity.pdbx_description
1 polymer ?
#
loop_
_entity_poly.entity_id
_entity_poly.type
_entity_poly.pdbx_seq_one_letter_code
_entity_poly.pdbx_strand_id
1 'polypeptide(L)'
;MDKVTYVAELERTIEDFMRKRDKMFSKGFLNSDGMKALVRILKMAVRAGLIDKSSGISRYLKSREEGEVLAILLSLEERLCARS
;
A
#
# COMPACT_ATOMS: atom_id res chain seq x y z
N MET A 1 18.90 -9.95 2.91
CA MET A 1 17.43 -9.99 2.94
C MET A 1 16.98 -10.10 1.50
N ASP A 2 16.59 -11.30 1.10
CA ASP A 2 16.36 -11.66 -0.30
C ASP A 2 15.07 -11.05 -0.85
N LYS A 3 15.00 -10.90 -2.18
CA LYS A 3 13.88 -10.26 -2.88
C LYS A 3 12.52 -10.90 -2.57
N VAL A 4 12.52 -12.21 -2.31
CA VAL A 4 11.37 -13.04 -1.94
C VAL A 4 10.76 -12.62 -0.58
N THR A 5 11.60 -12.20 0.38
CA THR A 5 11.14 -11.77 1.71
C THR A 5 10.33 -10.47 1.63
N TYR A 6 10.67 -9.56 0.70
CA TYR A 6 9.97 -8.27 0.57
C TYR A 6 8.56 -8.40 -0.01
N VAL A 7 8.31 -9.40 -0.85
CA VAL A 7 7.00 -9.68 -1.43
C VAL A 7 6.03 -10.17 -0.36
N ALA A 8 6.39 -11.24 0.36
CA ALA A 8 5.54 -11.79 1.42
C ALA A 8 5.31 -10.79 2.57
N GLU A 9 6.29 -9.95 2.91
CA GLU A 9 6.11 -8.91 3.92
C GLU A 9 5.17 -7.79 3.43
N LEU A 10 5.24 -7.45 2.14
CA LEU A 10 4.34 -6.46 1.54
C LEU A 10 2.90 -6.96 1.51
N GLU A 11 2.66 -8.20 1.07
CA GLU A 11 1.34 -8.84 1.09
C GLU A 11 0.72 -8.81 2.49
N ARG A 12 1.47 -9.29 3.50
CA ARG A 12 1.02 -9.25 4.90
C ARG A 12 0.70 -7.84 5.38
N THR A 13 1.48 -6.85 4.94
CA THR A 13 1.26 -5.45 5.33
C THR A 13 -0.01 -4.89 4.68
N ILE A 14 -0.30 -5.24 3.43
CA ILE A 14 -1.55 -4.87 2.76
C ILE A 14 -2.74 -5.55 3.44
N GLU A 15 -2.66 -6.86 3.70
CA GLU A 15 -3.70 -7.58 4.43
C GLU A 15 -3.98 -6.97 5.81
N ASP A 16 -2.93 -6.64 6.57
CA ASP A 16 -3.05 -6.01 7.88
C ASP A 16 -3.74 -4.64 7.80
N PHE A 17 -3.46 -3.87 6.75
CA PHE A 17 -4.15 -2.61 6.50
C PHE A 17 -5.63 -2.85 6.21
N MET A 18 -5.94 -3.80 5.32
CA MET A 18 -7.31 -4.13 4.91
C MET A 18 -8.15 -4.65 6.09
N ARG A 19 -7.58 -5.51 6.95
CA ARG A 19 -8.24 -6.00 8.19
C ARG A 19 -8.52 -4.89 9.19
N LYS A 20 -7.72 -3.82 9.16
CA LYS A 20 -7.84 -2.66 10.07
C LYS A 20 -8.45 -1.45 9.37
N ARG A 21 -9.09 -1.61 8.21
CA ARG A 21 -9.66 -0.54 7.39
C ARG A 21 -10.42 0.48 8.22
N ASP A 22 -11.41 0.05 9.01
CA ASP A 22 -12.23 0.96 9.83
C ASP A 22 -11.43 1.80 10.84
N LYS A 23 -10.23 1.33 11.24
CA LYS A 23 -9.30 2.06 12.12
C LYS A 23 -8.34 2.96 11.36
N MET A 24 -8.14 2.75 10.07
CA MET A 24 -7.23 3.53 9.21
C MET A 24 -7.93 4.73 8.56
N PHE A 25 -9.27 4.69 8.47
CA PHE A 25 -10.09 5.75 7.92
C PHE A 25 -10.91 6.47 9.01
N SER A 26 -11.25 7.73 8.76
CA SER A 26 -12.18 8.52 9.54
C SER A 26 -12.98 9.39 8.58
N LYS A 27 -14.31 9.28 8.64
CA LYS A 27 -15.24 9.99 7.73
C LYS A 27 -14.95 9.76 6.24
N GLY A 28 -14.51 8.55 5.87
CA GLY A 28 -14.17 8.19 4.48
C GLY A 28 -12.80 8.66 4.00
N PHE A 29 -11.95 9.20 4.89
CA PHE A 29 -10.60 9.65 4.56
C PHE A 29 -9.54 9.03 5.47
N LEU A 30 -8.32 8.86 4.96
CA LEU A 30 -7.18 8.40 5.76
C LEU A 30 -6.96 9.29 6.98
N ASN A 31 -6.92 8.66 8.16
CA ASN A 31 -6.44 9.31 9.36
C ASN A 31 -4.91 9.26 9.42
N SER A 32 -4.32 9.80 10.50
CA SER A 32 -2.86 9.86 10.65
C SER A 32 -2.18 8.49 10.65
N ASP A 33 -2.83 7.45 11.20
CA ASP A 33 -2.26 6.11 11.26
C ASP A 33 -2.42 5.37 9.94
N GLY A 34 -3.57 5.52 9.27
CA GLY A 34 -3.77 5.07 7.90
C GLY A 34 -2.74 5.69 6.95
N MET A 35 -2.45 6.98 7.10
CA MET A 35 -1.44 7.67 6.30
C MET A 35 -0.04 7.06 6.49
N LYS A 36 0.36 6.79 7.74
CA LYS A 36 1.66 6.14 8.04
C LYS A 36 1.73 4.74 7.45
N ALA A 37 0.65 3.97 7.58
CA ALA A 37 0.57 2.61 7.06
C ALA A 37 0.63 2.59 5.53
N LEU A 38 -0.11 3.47 4.85
CA LEU A 38 -0.04 3.60 3.39
C LEU A 38 1.38 4.00 2.92
N VAL A 39 2.02 4.97 3.58
CA VAL A 39 3.40 5.36 3.26
C VAL A 39 4.36 4.17 3.40
N ARG A 40 4.19 3.33 4.43
CA ARG A 40 4.99 2.11 4.61
C ARG A 40 4.79 1.14 3.45
N ILE A 41 3.54 0.85 3.10
CA ILE A 41 3.19 -0.05 1.98
C ILE A 41 3.83 0.43 0.68
N LEU A 42 3.68 1.71 0.34
CA LEU A 42 4.22 2.28 -0.90
C LEU A 42 5.76 2.22 -0.94
N LYS A 43 6.44 2.47 0.20
CA LYS A 43 7.90 2.30 0.28
C LYS A 43 8.33 0.85 0.05
N MET A 44 7.58 -0.11 0.59
CA MET A 44 7.85 -1.53 0.39
C MET A 44 7.59 -1.94 -1.06
N ALA A 45 6.51 -1.45 -1.69
CA ALA A 45 6.21 -1.69 -3.09
C ALA A 45 7.28 -1.14 -4.04
N VAL A 46 7.88 0.01 -3.73
CA VAL A 46 9.06 0.53 -4.47
C VAL A 46 10.26 -0.42 -4.32
N ARG A 47 10.54 -0.92 -3.12
CA ARG A 47 11.64 -1.88 -2.88
C ARG A 47 11.41 -3.22 -3.59
N ALA A 48 10.17 -3.67 -3.66
CA ALA A 48 9.77 -4.86 -4.42
C ALA A 48 9.79 -4.63 -5.95
N GLY A 49 9.98 -3.39 -6.40
CA GLY A 49 10.00 -3.03 -7.81
C GLY A 49 8.63 -3.15 -8.49
N LEU A 50 7.55 -2.88 -7.74
CA LEU A 50 6.16 -2.82 -8.24
C LEU A 50 5.74 -1.40 -8.63
N ILE A 51 6.37 -0.40 -8.00
CA ILE A 51 6.18 1.02 -8.26
C ILE A 51 7.54 1.60 -8.61
N ASP A 52 7.60 2.38 -9.69
CA ASP A 52 8.79 3.17 -9.97
C ASP A 52 8.88 4.35 -8.99
N LYS A 53 10.02 4.45 -8.31
CA LYS A 53 10.35 5.54 -7.38
C LYS A 53 10.19 6.91 -8.03
N SER A 54 10.44 7.02 -9.34
CA SER A 54 10.29 8.24 -10.14
C SER A 54 8.81 8.65 -10.34
N SER A 55 7.90 7.67 -10.36
CA SER A 55 6.46 7.85 -10.56
C SER A 55 5.74 8.35 -9.30
N GLY A 56 6.46 8.41 -8.18
CA GLY A 56 6.13 9.21 -7.02
C GLY A 56 5.14 8.53 -6.08
N ILE A 57 5.65 8.07 -4.94
CA ILE A 57 4.86 7.87 -3.72
C ILE A 57 3.93 9.07 -3.49
N SER A 58 4.44 10.28 -3.74
CA SER A 58 3.70 11.55 -3.66
C SER A 58 2.42 11.59 -4.50
N ARG A 59 2.36 10.90 -5.65
CA ARG A 59 1.12 10.80 -6.45
C ARG A 59 0.04 10.04 -5.68
N TYR A 60 0.41 8.92 -5.08
CA TYR A 60 -0.49 8.09 -4.28
C TYR A 60 -0.91 8.75 -2.97
N LEU A 61 -0.06 9.63 -2.40
CA LEU A 61 -0.39 10.38 -1.17
C LEU A 61 -1.27 11.61 -1.39
N LYS A 62 -1.50 12.03 -2.65
CA LYS A 62 -2.48 13.10 -2.96
C LYS A 62 -3.90 12.64 -2.69
N SER A 63 -4.14 11.34 -2.85
CA SER A 63 -5.40 10.71 -2.48
C SER A 63 -5.43 10.40 -1.00
N ARG A 64 -6.52 10.81 -0.35
CA ARG A 64 -6.85 10.38 1.01
C ARG A 64 -8.20 9.69 1.09
N GLU A 65 -8.95 9.69 0.00
CA GLU A 65 -10.28 9.12 -0.04
C GLU A 65 -10.18 7.60 0.00
N GLU A 66 -11.06 7.00 0.79
CA GLU A 66 -11.05 5.57 1.05
C GLU A 66 -11.12 4.73 -0.23
N GLY A 67 -12.03 5.06 -1.16
CA GLY A 67 -12.16 4.32 -2.42
C GLY A 67 -10.88 4.33 -3.26
N GLU A 68 -10.25 5.49 -3.40
CA GLU A 68 -9.00 5.64 -4.16
C GLU A 68 -7.84 4.90 -3.49
N VAL A 69 -7.74 4.97 -2.16
CA VAL A 69 -6.69 4.25 -1.40
C VAL A 69 -6.86 2.74 -1.55
N LEU A 70 -8.08 2.23 -1.45
CA LEU A 70 -8.34 0.80 -1.62
C LEU A 70 -8.04 0.34 -3.05
N ALA A 71 -8.37 1.15 -4.07
CA ALA A 71 -8.03 0.86 -5.45
C ALA A 71 -6.50 0.76 -5.66
N ILE A 72 -5.73 1.62 -5.00
CA ILE A 72 -4.26 1.55 -5.01
C ILE A 72 -3.77 0.23 -4.41
N LEU A 73 -4.28 -0.15 -3.24
CA LEU A 73 -3.86 -1.37 -2.55
C LEU A 73 -4.20 -2.64 -3.34
N LEU A 74 -5.41 -2.71 -3.90
CA LEU A 74 -5.84 -3.82 -4.77
C LEU A 74 -4.94 -3.94 -6.01
N SER A 75 -4.60 -2.81 -6.67
CA SER A 75 -3.68 -2.83 -7.81
C SER A 75 -2.27 -3.33 -7.43
N LEU A 76 -1.83 -3.10 -6.20
CA LEU A 76 -0.55 -3.64 -5.71
C LEU A 76 -0.62 -5.13 -5.46
N GLU A 77 -1.71 -5.64 -4.87
CA GLU A 77 -1.94 -7.09 -4.69
C GLU A 77 -2.00 -7.82 -6.03
N GLU A 78 -2.70 -7.28 -7.03
CA GLU A 78 -2.75 -7.88 -8.37
C GLU A 78 -1.35 -8.00 -8.99
N ARG A 79 -0.51 -6.96 -8.86
CA ARG A 79 0.89 -6.98 -9.36
C ARG A 79 1.78 -7.95 -8.60
N LEU A 80 1.48 -8.23 -7.33
CA LEU A 80 2.18 -9.21 -6.50
C LEU A 80 1.83 -10.63 -6.95
N CYS A 81 0.54 -10.90 -7.12
CA CYS A 81 0.03 -12.18 -7.60
C CYS A 81 0.59 -12.52 -9.00
N ALA A 82 0.62 -11.54 -9.92
CA ALA A 82 1.16 -11.74 -11.27
C ALA A 82 2.67 -12.06 -11.33
N ARG A 83 3.39 -11.96 -10.21
CA ARG A 83 4.83 -12.26 -10.10
C ARG A 83 5.14 -13.56 -9.34
N SER A 84 4.13 -14.16 -8.72
CA SER A 84 4.24 -15.42 -7.97
C SER A 84 4.02 -16.61 -8.89
#